data_AF-A2H3M3-F1
#
_entry.id   AF-A2H3M3-F1
#
_cell.length_a   1.000
_cell.length_b   1.000
_cell.length_c   1.000
_cell.angle_alpha   90.00
_cell.angle_beta   90.00
_cell.angle_gamma   90.00
#
_symmetry.space_group_name_H-M   'P 1'
#
loop_
_entity.id
_entity.type
_entity.pdbx_description
1 polymer ?
#
loop_
_entity_poly.entity_id
_entity_poly.type
_entity_poly.pdbx_seq_one_letter_code
_entity_poly.pdbx_strand_id
1 'polypeptide(L)'
;LEKGVTELRNTKADSTWITGYVDATKEYIFAWTEGTYPQKYHRHSISDVNELEERLYKKADKTELQTLKTEILQTVYPIGSIYTSMNSTRPEVVLGFGTWTQIVDRFLYCANSSKETGGSKTISGENLPAHSHYVDLTTSLEGWHKHRYWDWSRMTKGKGYDVKDDVDFAINCYWDDTQGGGSHTHRVSGYTQTTGQSKEYMPPYMTVYAWYRIA
;
A
#
# COMPACT_ATOMS: atom_id res chain seq x y z
N LEU A 1 -69.74 65.55 -26.87
CA LEU A 1 -69.57 65.57 -25.40
C LEU A 1 -69.87 66.94 -24.79
N GLU A 2 -69.57 68.05 -25.48
CA GLU A 2 -69.95 69.43 -25.08
C GLU A 2 -71.39 69.88 -25.43
N LYS A 3 -72.31 68.98 -25.80
CA LYS A 3 -73.72 69.38 -26.04
C LYS A 3 -74.68 68.89 -24.95
N GLY A 4 -74.55 67.66 -24.45
CA GLY A 4 -75.45 67.12 -23.42
C GLY A 4 -75.11 67.53 -21.97
N VAL A 5 -73.82 67.66 -21.63
CA VAL A 5 -73.39 68.00 -20.26
C VAL A 5 -73.50 69.51 -19.97
N THR A 6 -73.47 70.32 -21.01
CA THR A 6 -73.42 71.79 -20.96
C THR A 6 -74.82 72.39 -20.79
N GLU A 7 -75.87 71.75 -21.31
CA GLU A 7 -77.27 72.15 -21.10
C GLU A 7 -77.72 71.97 -19.65
N LEU A 8 -77.10 71.07 -18.89
CA LEU A 8 -77.41 70.86 -17.48
C LEU A 8 -76.75 71.92 -16.58
N ARG A 9 -75.69 72.63 -16.97
CA ARG A 9 -74.95 73.51 -16.03
C ARG A 9 -75.68 74.79 -15.55
N ASN A 10 -76.86 75.11 -16.07
CA ASN A 10 -77.53 76.41 -15.86
C ASN A 10 -78.88 76.35 -15.09
N THR A 11 -79.21 75.25 -14.41
CA THR A 11 -80.41 75.14 -13.55
C THR A 11 -80.03 74.77 -12.11
N LYS A 12 -80.78 75.26 -11.12
CA LYS A 12 -80.57 74.89 -9.70
C LYS A 12 -80.68 73.38 -9.57
N ALA A 13 -79.68 72.74 -8.96
CA ALA A 13 -79.65 71.29 -8.79
C ALA A 13 -80.90 70.82 -8.03
N ASP A 14 -81.82 70.17 -8.75
CA ASP A 14 -82.92 69.40 -8.18
C ASP A 14 -82.61 67.89 -8.27
N SER A 15 -83.45 67.05 -7.66
CA SER A 15 -83.22 65.59 -7.66
C SER A 15 -83.20 64.99 -9.07
N THR A 16 -83.95 65.59 -10.00
CA THR A 16 -84.01 65.21 -11.42
C THR A 16 -82.68 65.51 -12.12
N TRP A 17 -82.11 66.68 -11.86
CA TRP A 17 -80.84 67.14 -12.38
C TRP A 17 -79.67 66.25 -11.92
N ILE A 18 -79.64 65.94 -10.62
CA ILE A 18 -78.61 65.07 -10.03
C ILE A 18 -78.70 63.67 -10.65
N THR A 19 -79.91 63.13 -10.83
CA THR A 19 -80.13 61.81 -11.43
C THR A 19 -79.63 61.80 -12.89
N GLY A 20 -80.00 62.78 -13.71
CA GLY A 20 -79.55 62.85 -15.11
C GLY A 20 -78.03 63.03 -15.25
N TYR A 21 -77.40 63.80 -14.37
CA TYR A 21 -75.94 63.99 -14.39
C TYR A 21 -75.20 62.72 -13.94
N VAL A 22 -75.72 62.01 -12.94
CA VAL A 22 -75.18 60.72 -12.45
C VAL A 22 -75.34 59.64 -13.51
N ASP A 23 -76.47 59.56 -14.19
CA ASP A 23 -76.70 58.57 -15.25
C ASP A 23 -75.78 58.81 -16.45
N ALA A 24 -75.61 60.07 -16.89
CA ALA A 24 -74.69 60.40 -17.97
C ALA A 24 -73.22 60.12 -17.63
N THR A 25 -72.81 60.39 -16.39
CA THR A 25 -71.43 60.06 -15.94
C THR A 25 -71.22 58.56 -15.77
N LYS A 26 -72.23 57.82 -15.31
CA LYS A 26 -72.22 56.37 -15.21
C LYS A 26 -72.05 55.72 -16.59
N GLU A 27 -72.83 56.12 -17.59
CA GLU A 27 -72.68 55.61 -18.96
C GLU A 27 -71.30 55.91 -19.55
N TYR A 28 -70.75 57.11 -19.30
CA TYR A 28 -69.40 57.45 -19.75
C TYR A 28 -68.32 56.58 -19.10
N ILE A 29 -68.42 56.32 -17.79
CA ILE A 29 -67.49 55.46 -17.06
C ILE A 29 -67.56 54.02 -17.60
N PHE A 30 -68.76 53.49 -17.85
CA PHE A 30 -68.93 52.14 -18.42
C PHE A 30 -68.39 52.04 -19.85
N ALA A 31 -68.68 53.01 -20.72
CA ALA A 31 -68.13 53.02 -22.08
C ALA A 31 -66.60 53.14 -22.09
N TRP A 32 -66.02 53.90 -21.16
CA TRP A 32 -64.57 54.02 -21.02
C TRP A 32 -63.94 52.73 -20.47
N THR A 33 -64.51 52.10 -19.44
CA THR A 33 -63.96 50.86 -18.88
C THR A 33 -64.09 49.68 -19.83
N GLU A 34 -65.19 49.57 -20.59
CA GLU A 34 -65.38 48.53 -21.61
C GLU A 34 -64.54 48.79 -22.88
N GLY A 35 -64.26 50.05 -23.21
CA GLY A 35 -63.45 50.42 -24.37
C GLY A 35 -61.94 50.43 -24.16
N THR A 36 -61.46 50.55 -22.91
CA THR A 36 -60.01 50.66 -22.60
C THR A 36 -59.39 49.42 -21.96
N TYR A 37 -60.16 48.50 -21.40
CA TYR A 37 -59.66 47.26 -20.79
C TYR A 37 -60.19 46.02 -21.54
N PRO A 38 -59.43 45.45 -22.49
CA PRO A 38 -59.99 44.48 -23.43
C PRO A 38 -60.31 43.09 -22.85
N GLN A 39 -60.08 42.80 -21.57
CA GLN A 39 -60.28 41.44 -21.04
C GLN A 39 -60.65 41.39 -19.55
N LYS A 40 -61.91 41.04 -19.27
CA LYS A 40 -62.39 40.65 -17.93
C LYS A 40 -61.83 39.29 -17.48
N TYR A 41 -61.34 38.50 -18.43
CA TYR A 41 -60.68 37.22 -18.19
C TYR A 41 -59.49 37.09 -19.15
N HIS A 42 -58.32 36.79 -18.60
CA HIS A 42 -57.15 36.39 -19.37
C HIS A 42 -57.08 34.86 -19.36
N ARG A 43 -56.94 34.27 -20.55
CA ARG A 43 -56.73 32.83 -20.71
C ARG A 43 -55.27 32.62 -21.03
N HIS A 44 -54.54 31.97 -20.14
CA HIS A 44 -53.21 31.45 -20.44
C HIS A 44 -53.36 30.13 -21.20
N SER A 45 -52.58 29.96 -22.25
CA SER A 45 -52.45 28.69 -22.92
C SER A 45 -51.39 27.84 -22.19
N ILE A 46 -51.56 26.52 -22.17
CA ILE A 46 -50.50 25.62 -21.68
C ILE A 46 -49.21 25.78 -22.48
N SER A 47 -49.31 26.25 -23.73
CA SER A 47 -48.16 26.60 -24.58
C SER A 47 -47.34 27.78 -24.04
N ASP A 48 -47.90 28.60 -23.15
CA ASP A 48 -47.19 29.72 -22.52
C ASP A 48 -46.19 29.22 -21.46
N VAL A 49 -46.24 27.92 -21.11
CA VAL A 49 -45.30 27.21 -20.25
C VAL A 49 -44.32 26.43 -21.14
N ASN A 50 -43.35 27.14 -21.72
CA ASN A 50 -42.43 26.61 -22.74
C ASN A 50 -41.04 26.19 -22.21
N GLU A 51 -40.72 26.46 -20.94
CA GLU A 51 -39.40 26.17 -20.33
C GLU A 51 -39.46 25.18 -19.16
N LEU A 52 -40.64 24.64 -18.84
CA LEU A 52 -40.81 23.82 -17.63
C LEU A 52 -39.99 22.53 -17.69
N GLU A 53 -39.96 21.86 -18.85
CA GLU A 53 -39.17 20.65 -19.04
C GLU A 53 -37.67 20.94 -18.87
N GLU A 54 -37.14 21.97 -19.51
CA GLU A 54 -35.73 22.36 -19.41
C GLU A 54 -35.33 22.70 -17.95
N ARG A 55 -36.18 23.45 -17.23
CA ARG A 55 -35.93 23.80 -15.83
C ARG A 55 -35.98 22.59 -14.89
N LEU A 56 -36.85 21.61 -15.17
CA LEU A 56 -36.92 20.36 -14.41
C LEU A 56 -35.69 19.48 -14.69
N TYR A 57 -35.27 19.37 -15.95
CA TYR A 57 -34.04 18.65 -16.32
C TYR A 57 -32.80 19.28 -15.68
N LYS A 58 -32.70 20.61 -15.65
CA LYS A 58 -31.61 21.34 -15.00
C LYS A 58 -31.57 21.16 -13.48
N LYS A 59 -32.72 21.07 -12.81
CA LYS A 59 -32.76 20.75 -11.35
C LYS A 59 -32.42 19.29 -11.05
N ALA A 60 -32.62 18.40 -12.01
CA ALA A 60 -32.23 16.99 -11.95
C ALA A 60 -30.84 16.77 -12.57
N ASP A 61 -30.03 17.82 -12.74
CA ASP A 61 -28.75 17.74 -13.42
C ASP A 61 -27.77 16.90 -12.59
N LYS A 62 -27.64 15.64 -12.99
CA LYS A 62 -26.73 14.65 -12.42
C LYS A 62 -25.28 15.14 -12.47
N THR A 63 -24.96 16.09 -13.35
CA THR A 63 -23.61 16.61 -13.54
C THR A 63 -23.11 17.33 -12.29
N GLU A 64 -23.89 18.22 -11.69
CA GLU A 64 -23.50 18.93 -10.47
C GLU A 64 -23.28 17.95 -9.30
N LEU A 65 -24.14 16.94 -9.18
CA LEU A 65 -24.00 15.89 -8.17
C LEU A 65 -22.74 15.05 -8.39
N GLN A 66 -22.41 14.69 -9.64
CA GLN A 66 -21.18 13.96 -9.95
C GLN A 66 -19.93 14.80 -9.72
N THR A 67 -19.96 16.09 -10.04
CA THR A 67 -18.89 17.04 -9.76
C THR A 67 -18.65 17.14 -8.26
N LEU A 68 -19.71 17.37 -7.47
CA LEU A 68 -19.62 17.46 -6.02
C LEU A 68 -19.11 16.15 -5.39
N LYS A 69 -19.60 14.99 -5.86
CA LYS A 69 -19.07 13.68 -5.46
C LYS A 69 -17.57 13.59 -5.72
N THR A 70 -17.11 14.02 -6.90
CA THR A 70 -15.70 13.96 -7.29
C THR A 70 -14.85 14.90 -6.43
N GLU A 71 -15.28 16.12 -6.19
CA GLU A 71 -14.56 17.10 -5.34
C GLU A 71 -14.41 16.61 -3.90
N ILE A 72 -15.48 16.06 -3.32
CA ILE A 72 -15.44 15.48 -1.98
C ILE A 72 -14.45 14.30 -1.95
N LEU A 73 -14.55 13.38 -2.91
CA LEU A 73 -13.66 12.22 -2.93
C LEU A 73 -12.20 12.58 -3.23
N GLN A 74 -11.92 13.63 -4.00
CA GLN A 74 -10.57 14.15 -4.18
C GLN A 74 -9.98 14.69 -2.87
N THR A 75 -10.83 15.22 -1.99
CA THR A 75 -10.43 15.69 -0.64
C THR A 75 -10.16 14.51 0.30
N VAL A 76 -10.95 13.44 0.22
CA VAL A 76 -10.77 12.21 1.02
C VAL A 76 -9.57 11.39 0.53
N TYR A 77 -9.34 11.37 -0.78
CA TYR A 77 -8.27 10.63 -1.44
C TYR A 77 -7.36 11.55 -2.27
N PRO A 78 -6.56 12.44 -1.65
CA PRO A 78 -5.54 13.21 -2.36
C PRO A 78 -4.49 12.33 -3.06
N ILE A 79 -3.64 12.94 -3.89
CA ILE A 79 -2.49 12.24 -4.50
C ILE A 79 -1.62 11.65 -3.38
N GLY A 80 -1.29 10.36 -3.50
CA GLY A 80 -0.57 9.61 -2.48
C GLY A 80 -1.46 8.82 -1.51
N SER A 81 -2.78 9.03 -1.49
CA SER A 81 -3.69 8.23 -0.66
C SER A 81 -3.72 6.77 -1.06
N ILE A 82 -3.95 5.91 -0.07
CA ILE A 82 -4.06 4.46 -0.24
C ILE A 82 -5.54 4.05 -0.20
N TYR A 83 -5.96 3.28 -1.19
CA TYR A 83 -7.26 2.62 -1.24
C TYR A 83 -7.07 1.11 -1.06
N THR A 84 -7.84 0.49 -0.18
CA THR A 84 -7.82 -0.96 0.08
C THR A 84 -9.20 -1.59 -0.14
N SER A 85 -9.24 -2.79 -0.71
CA SER A 85 -10.48 -3.50 -1.00
C SER A 85 -10.27 -5.01 -1.05
N MET A 86 -11.32 -5.78 -0.75
CA MET A 86 -11.36 -7.23 -1.01
C MET A 86 -11.63 -7.55 -2.48
N ASN A 87 -12.05 -6.56 -3.27
CA ASN A 87 -12.35 -6.70 -4.69
C ASN A 87 -11.16 -6.19 -5.52
N SER A 88 -10.82 -6.88 -6.61
CA SER A 88 -9.72 -6.55 -7.52
C SER A 88 -10.01 -5.38 -8.47
N THR A 89 -11.23 -4.85 -8.47
CA THR A 89 -11.65 -3.75 -9.34
C THR A 89 -10.83 -2.50 -9.04
N ARG A 90 -10.29 -1.88 -10.10
CA ARG A 90 -9.43 -0.71 -9.99
C ARG A 90 -10.19 0.49 -9.38
N PRO A 91 -9.55 1.31 -8.52
CA PRO A 91 -10.24 2.38 -7.83
C PRO A 91 -10.83 3.43 -8.78
N GLU A 92 -10.23 3.68 -9.95
CA GLU A 92 -10.83 4.60 -10.93
C GLU A 92 -12.21 4.16 -11.44
N VAL A 93 -12.51 2.85 -11.43
CA VAL A 93 -13.82 2.32 -11.83
C VAL A 93 -14.83 2.44 -10.69
N VAL A 94 -14.40 2.21 -9.45
CA VAL A 94 -15.28 2.26 -8.26
C VAL A 94 -15.57 3.70 -7.83
N LEU A 95 -14.52 4.52 -7.77
CA LEU A 95 -14.59 5.91 -7.31
C LEU A 95 -15.00 6.86 -8.46
N GLY A 96 -14.73 6.48 -9.71
CA GLY A 96 -15.04 7.27 -10.91
C GLY A 96 -14.02 8.35 -11.23
N PHE A 97 -12.84 8.36 -10.59
CA PHE A 97 -11.78 9.33 -10.84
C PHE A 97 -10.39 8.84 -10.42
N GLY A 98 -9.39 9.62 -10.82
CA GLY A 98 -7.99 9.45 -10.44
C GLY A 98 -7.28 8.37 -11.26
N THR A 99 -5.97 8.36 -11.14
CA THR A 99 -5.10 7.30 -11.67
C THR A 99 -4.42 6.61 -10.49
N TRP A 100 -4.49 5.27 -10.48
CA TRP A 100 -4.09 4.47 -9.33
C TRP A 100 -3.05 3.42 -9.74
N THR A 101 -2.05 3.22 -8.88
CA THR A 101 -1.04 2.18 -9.05
C THR A 101 -1.19 1.13 -7.95
N GLN A 102 -1.20 -0.15 -8.33
CA GLN A 102 -1.40 -1.24 -7.39
C GLN A 102 -0.15 -1.47 -6.53
N ILE A 103 -0.39 -1.83 -5.26
CA ILE A 103 0.62 -2.31 -4.32
C ILE A 103 0.49 -3.84 -4.26
N VAL A 104 1.53 -4.55 -4.68
CA VAL A 104 1.53 -6.02 -4.81
C VAL A 104 2.65 -6.60 -3.94
N ASP A 105 2.36 -7.69 -3.22
CA ASP A 105 3.31 -8.46 -2.42
C ASP A 105 4.10 -7.64 -1.37
N ARG A 106 3.43 -6.70 -0.71
CA ARG A 106 4.09 -5.76 0.23
C ARG A 106 3.24 -5.53 1.48
N PHE A 107 3.93 -5.46 2.62
CA PHE A 107 3.37 -4.88 3.84
C PHE A 107 3.57 -3.37 3.86
N LEU A 108 2.65 -2.65 4.48
CA LEU A 108 2.81 -1.22 4.72
C LEU A 108 3.70 -1.03 5.95
N TYR A 109 4.80 -0.32 5.76
CA TYR A 109 5.74 0.05 6.81
C TYR A 109 5.76 1.57 6.98
N CYS A 110 5.47 2.05 8.18
CA CYS A 110 5.46 3.48 8.50
C CYS A 110 6.91 3.97 8.61
N ALA A 111 7.36 4.74 7.64
CA ALA A 111 8.72 5.24 7.53
C ALA A 111 8.76 6.76 7.28
N ASN A 112 9.96 7.34 7.38
CA ASN A 112 10.21 8.77 7.11
C ASN A 112 10.38 9.09 5.62
N SER A 113 10.35 8.07 4.76
CA SER A 113 10.35 8.17 3.31
C SER A 113 9.24 7.28 2.76
N SER A 114 8.69 7.66 1.60
CA SER A 114 7.59 6.94 0.96
C SER A 114 8.08 6.13 -0.23
N LYS A 115 7.40 5.02 -0.53
CA LYS A 115 7.64 4.16 -1.72
C LYS A 115 8.99 3.44 -1.76
N GLU A 116 9.74 3.44 -0.67
CA GLU A 116 10.88 2.54 -0.52
C GLU A 116 10.40 1.09 -0.38
N THR A 117 11.21 0.17 -0.86
CA THR A 117 10.86 -1.25 -0.90
C THR A 117 11.99 -2.09 -0.34
N GLY A 118 11.63 -3.09 0.45
CA GLY A 118 12.57 -4.07 1.00
C GLY A 118 11.82 -5.24 1.63
N GLY A 119 12.53 -6.00 2.45
CA GLY A 119 12.02 -7.22 3.08
C GLY A 119 12.16 -8.46 2.21
N SER A 120 11.96 -9.62 2.83
CA SER A 120 12.08 -10.93 2.18
C SER A 120 11.10 -11.90 2.81
N LYS A 121 10.50 -12.79 2.00
CA LYS A 121 9.67 -13.90 2.50
C LYS A 121 10.52 -15.02 3.13
N THR A 122 11.83 -15.05 2.85
CA THR A 122 12.79 -16.04 3.36
C THR A 122 13.92 -15.39 4.15
N ILE A 123 14.39 -16.07 5.18
CA ILE A 123 15.62 -15.68 5.88
C ILE A 123 16.81 -15.97 4.96
N SER A 124 17.58 -14.93 4.61
CA SER A 124 18.87 -15.05 3.91
C SER A 124 20.01 -15.09 4.93
N GLY A 125 21.20 -15.53 4.49
CA GLY A 125 22.39 -15.50 5.35
C GLY A 125 22.73 -14.09 5.87
N GLU A 126 22.43 -13.04 5.09
CA GLU A 126 22.62 -11.64 5.50
C GLU A 126 21.74 -11.22 6.69
N ASN A 127 20.56 -11.84 6.82
CA ASN A 127 19.62 -11.55 7.91
C ASN A 127 19.90 -12.38 9.17
N LEU A 128 20.89 -13.28 9.14
CA LEU A 128 21.29 -14.05 10.30
C LEU A 128 22.35 -13.28 11.09
N PRO A 129 22.22 -13.19 12.43
CA PRO A 129 23.32 -12.77 13.28
C PRO A 129 24.55 -13.63 13.02
N ALA A 130 25.73 -13.00 13.14
CA ALA A 130 26.99 -13.73 13.09
C ALA A 130 26.97 -14.86 14.12
N HIS A 131 27.16 -16.09 13.64
CA HIS A 131 27.23 -17.29 14.47
C HIS A 131 28.36 -18.19 13.96
N SER A 132 28.85 -19.08 14.82
CA SER A 132 29.86 -20.06 14.45
C SER A 132 29.58 -21.40 15.12
N HIS A 133 29.91 -22.48 14.42
CA HIS A 133 29.86 -23.83 14.94
C HIS A 133 31.30 -24.30 15.15
N TYR A 134 31.78 -24.18 16.39
CA TYR A 134 33.09 -24.69 16.76
C TYR A 134 33.01 -26.20 16.98
N VAL A 135 33.89 -26.93 16.30
CA VAL A 135 34.04 -28.37 16.45
C VAL A 135 35.38 -28.64 17.14
N ASP A 136 35.34 -29.37 18.25
CA ASP A 136 36.51 -29.90 18.94
C ASP A 136 36.39 -31.41 19.03
N LEU A 137 37.19 -32.12 18.21
CA LEU A 137 37.20 -33.58 18.17
C LEU A 137 38.59 -34.06 18.56
N THR A 138 38.63 -35.10 19.38
CA THR A 138 39.83 -35.89 19.62
C THR A 138 39.59 -37.30 19.09
N THR A 139 40.51 -37.82 18.28
CA THR A 139 40.49 -39.23 17.89
C THR A 139 40.99 -40.02 19.10
N SER A 140 40.09 -40.43 19.97
CA SER A 140 40.45 -41.26 21.13
C SER A 140 40.80 -42.67 20.64
N LEU A 141 42.08 -43.03 20.77
CA LEU A 141 42.74 -44.27 20.30
C LEU A 141 42.89 -44.25 18.77
N GLU A 142 44.09 -44.21 18.19
CA GLU A 142 45.17 -45.20 18.24
C GLU A 142 46.56 -44.52 18.07
N GLY A 143 47.69 -45.06 18.52
CA GLY A 143 47.96 -46.36 19.11
C GLY A 143 49.41 -46.39 19.56
N TRP A 144 49.63 -46.84 20.79
CA TRP A 144 50.95 -47.12 21.33
C TRP A 144 51.73 -47.99 20.35
N HIS A 145 52.93 -47.55 19.92
CA HIS A 145 53.75 -48.35 19.01
C HIS A 145 55.23 -48.35 19.40
N LYS A 146 55.94 -49.37 18.90
CA LYS A 146 57.38 -49.57 19.02
C LYS A 146 57.96 -50.01 17.68
N HIS A 147 59.23 -49.69 17.45
CA HIS A 147 59.96 -50.09 16.26
C HIS A 147 60.85 -51.28 16.58
N ARG A 148 60.96 -52.22 15.62
CA ARG A 148 61.89 -53.34 15.70
C ARG A 148 63.16 -53.02 14.93
N TYR A 149 64.31 -53.32 15.50
CA TYR A 149 65.62 -53.11 14.89
C TYR A 149 66.58 -54.26 15.16
N TRP A 150 67.67 -54.26 14.40
CA TRP A 150 68.75 -55.24 14.50
C TRP A 150 69.97 -54.60 15.16
N ASP A 151 70.52 -55.24 16.18
CA ASP A 151 71.67 -54.74 16.91
C ASP A 151 72.70 -55.84 17.20
N TRP A 152 73.85 -55.44 17.72
CA TRP A 152 75.00 -56.30 17.98
C TRP A 152 75.48 -56.11 19.41
N SER A 153 75.89 -57.19 20.06
CA SER A 153 76.48 -57.11 21.40
C SER A 153 77.89 -56.53 21.31
N ARG A 154 78.12 -55.41 21.99
CA ARG A 154 79.45 -54.82 22.17
C ARG A 154 80.29 -55.70 23.10
N MET A 155 81.48 -56.09 22.66
CA MET A 155 82.50 -56.66 23.53
C MET A 155 83.85 -55.99 23.34
N THR A 156 84.56 -55.76 24.43
CA THR A 156 85.98 -55.40 24.41
C THR A 156 86.83 -56.66 24.44
N LYS A 157 88.06 -56.57 23.92
CA LYS A 157 88.94 -57.73 23.80
C LYS A 157 89.20 -58.40 25.17
N GLY A 158 89.23 -59.73 25.18
CA GLY A 158 89.73 -60.52 26.32
C GLY A 158 91.27 -60.57 26.35
N LYS A 159 91.84 -61.16 27.41
CA LYS A 159 93.30 -61.40 27.47
C LYS A 159 93.73 -62.38 26.38
N GLY A 160 94.75 -62.04 25.59
CA GLY A 160 95.36 -62.91 24.58
C GLY A 160 95.04 -62.59 23.11
N TYR A 161 94.28 -61.53 22.82
CA TYR A 161 93.99 -61.07 21.46
C TYR A 161 94.88 -59.88 21.05
N ASP A 162 95.50 -59.96 19.86
CA ASP A 162 96.44 -58.95 19.33
C ASP A 162 95.71 -57.84 18.56
N VAL A 163 94.95 -57.04 19.31
CA VAL A 163 94.19 -55.87 18.83
C VAL A 163 94.36 -54.73 19.83
N LYS A 164 94.17 -53.46 19.42
CA LYS A 164 94.31 -52.32 20.34
C LYS A 164 93.25 -52.38 21.46
N ASP A 165 93.56 -51.77 22.62
CA ASP A 165 92.70 -51.81 23.81
C ASP A 165 91.36 -51.09 23.61
N ASP A 166 91.28 -50.15 22.67
CA ASP A 166 90.11 -49.35 22.33
C ASP A 166 89.27 -49.93 21.19
N VAL A 167 89.53 -51.17 20.77
CA VAL A 167 88.75 -51.86 19.73
C VAL A 167 87.53 -52.54 20.35
N ASP A 168 86.35 -52.09 19.94
CA ASP A 168 85.08 -52.74 20.22
C ASP A 168 84.73 -53.73 19.09
N PHE A 169 84.30 -54.93 19.46
CA PHE A 169 83.79 -55.95 18.54
C PHE A 169 82.27 -56.01 18.60
N ALA A 170 81.62 -55.99 17.43
CA ALA A 170 80.21 -56.30 17.27
C ALA A 170 80.07 -57.82 17.05
N ILE A 171 79.54 -58.53 18.03
CA ILE A 171 79.31 -59.97 17.94
C ILE A 171 77.86 -60.31 18.25
N ASN A 172 77.38 -61.47 17.80
CA ASN A 172 76.04 -62.00 18.03
C ASN A 172 74.93 -60.98 17.76
N CYS A 173 74.47 -60.90 16.53
CA CYS A 173 73.34 -60.04 16.25
C CYS A 173 72.01 -60.65 16.68
N TYR A 174 71.12 -59.74 17.06
CA TYR A 174 69.83 -60.04 17.62
C TYR A 174 68.80 -59.00 17.20
N TRP A 175 67.53 -59.37 17.31
CA TRP A 175 66.42 -58.45 17.18
C TRP A 175 66.10 -57.85 18.54
N ASP A 176 65.89 -56.54 18.58
CA ASP A 176 65.33 -55.85 19.74
C ASP A 176 64.24 -54.87 19.30
N ASP A 177 63.42 -54.44 20.26
CA ASP A 177 62.38 -53.43 20.02
C ASP A 177 62.69 -52.17 20.84
N THR A 178 62.42 -51.00 20.27
CA THR A 178 62.48 -49.74 21.02
C THR A 178 61.49 -49.77 22.18
N GLN A 179 61.74 -48.98 23.23
CA GLN A 179 60.73 -48.76 24.26
C GLN A 179 59.44 -48.23 23.62
N GLY A 180 58.32 -48.90 23.86
CA GLY A 180 57.04 -48.46 23.31
C GLY A 180 56.58 -47.18 24.01
N GLY A 181 56.25 -46.18 23.22
CA GLY A 181 55.84 -44.87 23.69
C GLY A 181 54.83 -44.24 22.74
N GLY A 182 54.40 -43.02 23.07
CA GLY A 182 53.64 -42.20 22.13
C GLY A 182 52.13 -42.37 22.18
N SER A 183 51.52 -42.31 23.38
CA SER A 183 50.14 -41.85 23.46
C SER A 183 50.13 -40.37 23.06
N HIS A 184 49.69 -40.07 21.85
CA HIS A 184 49.52 -38.71 21.36
C HIS A 184 48.07 -38.49 20.95
N THR A 185 47.61 -37.26 21.09
CA THR A 185 46.27 -36.86 20.67
C THR A 185 46.38 -36.10 19.36
N HIS A 186 45.51 -36.42 18.40
CA HIS A 186 45.26 -35.52 17.29
C HIS A 186 44.19 -34.53 17.72
N ARG A 187 44.48 -33.23 17.54
CA ARG A 187 43.48 -32.18 17.66
C ARG A 187 42.91 -31.91 16.28
N VAL A 188 41.62 -32.18 16.12
CA VAL A 188 40.87 -31.80 14.92
C VAL A 188 39.95 -30.66 15.32
N SER A 189 40.26 -29.46 14.84
CA SER A 189 39.45 -28.26 15.07
C SER A 189 39.10 -27.59 13.76
N GLY A 190 37.89 -27.04 13.66
CA GLY A 190 37.44 -26.31 12.48
C GLY A 190 36.02 -25.80 12.64
N TYR A 191 35.48 -25.31 11.54
CA TYR A 191 34.10 -24.86 11.44
C TYR A 191 33.30 -25.85 10.60
N THR A 192 32.04 -26.06 10.98
CA THR A 192 31.12 -26.83 10.12
C THR A 192 30.80 -26.05 8.85
N GLN A 193 30.38 -26.77 7.81
CA GLN A 193 29.76 -26.13 6.64
C GLN A 193 28.50 -25.38 7.07
N THR A 194 28.15 -24.34 6.31
CA THR A 194 26.87 -23.65 6.47
C THR A 194 25.73 -24.63 6.28
N THR A 195 24.83 -24.70 7.26
CA THR A 195 23.64 -25.54 7.21
C THR A 195 22.40 -24.70 7.50
N GLY A 196 21.27 -25.07 6.92
CA GLY A 196 20.00 -24.36 7.06
C GLY A 196 19.25 -24.28 5.74
N GLN A 197 18.01 -24.79 5.72
CA GLN A 197 17.07 -24.54 4.64
C GLN A 197 16.17 -23.40 5.08
N SER A 198 16.23 -22.25 4.40
CA SER A 198 15.29 -21.18 4.66
C SER A 198 13.89 -21.64 4.24
N LYS A 199 12.91 -21.40 5.10
CA LYS A 199 11.49 -21.57 4.77
C LYS A 199 10.86 -20.20 4.63
N GLU A 200 9.79 -20.12 3.85
CA GLU A 200 8.95 -18.94 3.88
C GLU A 200 8.43 -18.73 5.31
N TYR A 201 8.67 -17.53 5.82
CA TYR A 201 8.21 -17.12 7.14
C TYR A 201 7.24 -15.95 6.90
N MET A 202 5.94 -16.28 6.91
CA MET A 202 4.88 -15.28 6.97
C MET A 202 3.94 -15.67 8.11
N PRO A 203 3.70 -14.78 9.10
CA PRO A 203 2.66 -15.03 10.09
C PRO A 203 1.30 -15.10 9.39
N PRO A 204 0.28 -15.77 9.95
CA PRO A 204 -1.06 -15.81 9.37
C PRO A 204 -1.56 -14.41 8.98
N TYR A 205 -2.05 -14.27 7.75
CA TYR A 205 -2.47 -12.98 7.18
C TYR A 205 -3.68 -13.15 6.26
N MET A 206 -4.34 -12.04 5.97
CA MET A 206 -5.39 -11.94 4.96
C MET A 206 -4.90 -11.04 3.83
N THR A 207 -5.06 -11.49 2.59
CA THR A 207 -4.71 -10.70 1.41
C THR A 207 -5.83 -9.73 1.06
N VAL A 208 -5.46 -8.48 0.77
CA VAL A 208 -6.36 -7.46 0.23
C VAL A 208 -5.72 -6.84 -1.00
N TYR A 209 -6.53 -6.26 -1.87
CA TYR A 209 -6.03 -5.44 -2.96
C TYR A 209 -5.81 -4.02 -2.44
N ALA A 210 -4.65 -3.45 -2.73
CA ALA A 210 -4.29 -2.10 -2.32
C ALA A 210 -3.74 -1.32 -3.52
N TRP A 211 -4.03 -0.02 -3.57
CA TRP A 211 -3.55 0.90 -4.58
C TRP A 211 -3.21 2.25 -3.96
N TYR A 212 -2.27 2.99 -4.56
CA TYR A 212 -2.02 4.38 -4.21
C TYR A 212 -2.31 5.30 -5.41
N ARG A 213 -2.84 6.49 -5.12
CA ARG A 213 -3.19 7.48 -6.14
C ARG A 213 -1.95 8.21 -6.65
N ILE A 214 -1.81 8.32 -7.97
CA ILE A 214 -0.69 9.04 -8.63
C ILE A 214 -1.12 10.32 -9.35
N ALA A 215 -2.39 10.42 -9.76
CA ALA A 215 -3.00 11.61 -10.36
C ALA A 215 -4.50 11.65 -10.04
#